data_AF-A0A660QDQ0-F1
#
_entry.id   AF-A0A660QDQ0-F1
#
_cell.length_a   1.000
_cell.length_b   1.000
_cell.length_c   1.000
_cell.angle_alpha   90.00
_cell.angle_beta   90.00
_cell.angle_gamma   90.00
#
_symmetry.space_group_name_H-M   'P 1'
#
loop_
_entity.id
_entity.type
_entity.pdbx_description
1 polymer ?
#
loop_
_entity_poly.entity_id
_entity_poly.type
_entity_poly.pdbx_seq_one_letter_code
_entity_poly.pdbx_strand_id
1 'polypeptide(L)'
;MMENRIHNTELFYPELSYSIIGAAMDVHNKLRPGWDEWDYHRAMIDALQKRGHLVLSHDRKNLKHRAVAVDRLELDLLVDDLVILELKHIKSNFHPEHYTQIITYLKRWEKKLGILINFGLEQLRYQRVPFTSTQGAIACTGHWNELQSEYSKLLASAMDAILCEHGLGYGIDLYKKLLWVELMHKGVEAAKPSLSPRLDGLCLGERTV
;
A
#
# COMPACT_ATOMS: atom_id res chain seq x y z
N MET A 1 -19.86 -20.87 -32.73
CA MET A 1 -18.82 -19.84 -33.02
C MET A 1 -18.74 -18.96 -31.78
N MET A 2 -17.71 -19.15 -30.95
CA MET A 2 -17.45 -18.32 -29.78
C MET A 2 -16.64 -17.12 -30.26
N GLU A 3 -17.25 -15.94 -30.24
CA GLU A 3 -16.55 -14.69 -30.51
C GLU A 3 -15.57 -14.41 -29.38
N ASN A 4 -14.29 -14.29 -29.75
CA ASN A 4 -13.22 -13.71 -28.97
C ASN A 4 -13.63 -12.32 -28.46
N ARG A 5 -14.08 -12.22 -27.20
CA ARG A 5 -14.10 -10.95 -26.49
C ARG A 5 -12.67 -10.59 -26.11
N ILE A 6 -12.01 -9.87 -27.00
CA ILE A 6 -10.80 -9.11 -26.68
C ILE A 6 -11.16 -8.25 -25.46
N HIS A 7 -10.59 -8.56 -24.30
CA HIS A 7 -10.68 -7.73 -23.10
C HIS A 7 -10.01 -6.39 -23.43
N ASN A 8 -10.80 -5.41 -23.83
CA ASN A 8 -10.36 -4.03 -23.87
C ASN A 8 -10.29 -3.55 -22.43
N THR A 9 -9.14 -3.69 -21.78
CA THR A 9 -8.92 -3.18 -20.43
C THR A 9 -8.91 -1.66 -20.51
N GLU A 10 -10.06 -1.04 -20.26
CA GLU A 10 -10.22 0.41 -20.31
C GLU A 10 -9.25 1.06 -19.32
N LEU A 11 -8.30 1.84 -19.84
CA LEU A 11 -7.33 2.55 -19.03
C LEU A 11 -8.03 3.72 -18.33
N PHE A 12 -8.05 3.72 -16.99
CA PHE A 12 -8.52 4.88 -16.24
C PHE A 12 -7.64 6.10 -16.54
N TYR A 13 -8.27 7.26 -16.77
CA TYR A 13 -7.61 8.55 -16.96
C TYR A 13 -6.44 8.51 -17.96
N PRO A 14 -6.66 8.10 -19.23
CA PRO A 14 -5.58 7.85 -20.18
C PRO A 14 -4.69 9.09 -20.39
N GLU A 15 -5.30 10.25 -20.65
CA GLU A 15 -4.58 11.51 -20.87
C GLU A 15 -3.71 11.91 -19.68
N LEU A 16 -4.29 11.91 -18.47
CA LEU A 16 -3.55 12.21 -17.23
C LEU A 16 -2.41 11.21 -17.03
N SER A 17 -2.69 9.92 -17.25
CA SER A 17 -1.68 8.88 -17.12
C SER A 17 -0.53 9.05 -18.11
N TYR A 18 -0.81 9.40 -19.37
CA TYR A 18 0.23 9.68 -20.35
C TYR A 18 1.04 10.93 -19.99
N SER A 19 0.40 11.99 -19.50
CA SER A 19 1.10 13.19 -19.03
C SER A 19 2.04 12.89 -17.86
N ILE A 20 1.58 12.09 -16.87
CA ILE A 20 2.40 11.67 -15.72
C ILE A 20 3.61 10.86 -16.17
N ILE A 21 3.41 9.88 -17.06
CA ILE A 21 4.53 9.07 -17.58
C ILE A 21 5.52 9.93 -18.37
N GLY A 22 5.03 10.87 -19.17
CA GLY A 22 5.88 11.84 -19.85
C GLY A 22 6.72 12.67 -18.85
N ALA A 23 6.13 13.13 -17.76
CA ALA A 23 6.84 13.86 -16.72
C ALA A 23 7.94 13.00 -16.06
N ALA A 24 7.62 11.73 -15.76
CA ALA A 24 8.58 10.78 -15.20
C ALA A 24 9.74 10.47 -16.16
N MET A 25 9.47 10.39 -17.46
CA MET A 25 10.52 10.23 -18.47
C MET A 25 11.44 11.45 -18.52
N ASP A 26 10.90 12.66 -18.48
CA ASP A 26 11.71 13.90 -18.44
C ASP A 26 12.60 13.94 -17.20
N VAL A 27 12.05 13.60 -16.03
CA VAL A 27 12.78 13.55 -14.76
C VAL A 27 13.92 12.52 -14.82
N HIS A 28 13.63 11.31 -15.29
CA HIS A 28 14.64 10.24 -15.40
C HIS A 28 15.75 10.59 -16.39
N ASN A 29 15.40 11.18 -17.54
CA ASN A 29 16.37 11.62 -18.54
C ASN A 29 17.28 12.74 -18.02
N LYS A 30 16.73 13.64 -17.21
CA LYS A 30 17.46 14.79 -16.67
C LYS A 30 18.38 14.40 -15.51
N LEU A 31 17.87 13.66 -14.53
CA LEU A 31 18.62 13.31 -13.32
C LEU A 31 19.56 12.13 -13.54
N ARG A 32 19.15 11.15 -14.35
CA ARG A 32 19.75 9.80 -14.48
C ARG A 32 19.75 9.02 -13.16
N PRO A 33 19.88 7.69 -13.17
CA PRO A 33 20.01 6.88 -11.95
C PRO A 33 21.21 7.32 -11.11
N GLY A 34 21.08 7.29 -9.77
CA GLY A 34 22.17 7.62 -8.85
C GLY A 34 21.82 8.59 -7.72
N TRP A 35 20.64 9.22 -7.78
CA TRP A 35 20.13 10.11 -6.73
C TRP A 35 19.28 9.36 -5.71
N ASP A 36 18.99 10.01 -4.57
CA ASP A 36 18.09 9.42 -3.59
C ASP A 36 16.61 9.53 -4.03
N GLU A 37 15.73 8.82 -3.33
CA GLU A 37 14.30 8.82 -3.65
C GLU A 37 13.66 10.21 -3.53
N TRP A 38 14.16 11.04 -2.60
CA TRP A 38 13.65 12.37 -2.34
C TRP A 38 13.99 13.37 -3.46
N ASP A 39 15.13 13.20 -4.13
CA ASP A 39 15.50 13.96 -5.32
C ASP A 39 14.51 13.73 -6.47
N TYR A 40 14.19 12.47 -6.77
CA TYR A 40 13.17 12.14 -7.77
C TYR A 40 11.79 12.64 -7.37
N HIS A 41 11.46 12.55 -6.09
CA HIS A 41 10.20 13.04 -5.55
C HIS A 41 10.00 14.53 -5.84
N ARG A 42 10.98 15.36 -5.49
CA ARG A 42 10.95 16.81 -5.75
C ARG A 42 10.91 17.12 -7.24
N ALA A 43 11.71 16.41 -8.04
CA ALA A 43 11.74 16.59 -9.48
C ALA A 43 10.40 16.21 -10.14
N MET A 44 9.73 15.16 -9.64
CA MET A 44 8.40 14.77 -10.11
C MET A 44 7.35 15.83 -9.81
N ILE A 45 7.35 16.41 -8.61
CA ILE A 45 6.44 17.52 -8.27
C ILE A 45 6.63 18.68 -9.25
N ASP A 46 7.87 19.14 -9.44
CA ASP A 46 8.20 20.26 -10.34
C ASP A 46 7.80 19.96 -11.80
N ALA A 47 8.10 18.75 -12.30
CA ALA A 47 7.76 18.36 -13.66
C ALA A 47 6.24 18.30 -13.91
N LEU A 48 5.47 17.79 -12.94
CA LEU A 48 4.01 17.71 -13.02
C LEU A 48 3.36 19.09 -12.91
N GLN A 49 3.84 19.94 -12.01
CA GLN A 49 3.33 21.31 -11.85
C GLN A 49 3.58 22.16 -13.09
N LYS A 50 4.76 22.03 -13.73
CA LYS A 50 5.07 22.69 -15.00
C LYS A 50 4.17 22.26 -16.15
N ARG A 51 3.60 21.05 -16.07
CA ARG A 51 2.60 20.52 -17.01
C ARG A 51 1.17 20.93 -16.64
N GLY A 52 0.98 21.71 -15.58
CA GLY A 52 -0.31 22.26 -15.16
C GLY A 52 -1.10 21.36 -14.20
N HIS A 53 -0.50 20.31 -13.64
CA HIS A 53 -1.18 19.41 -12.72
C HIS A 53 -1.13 19.91 -11.27
N LEU A 54 -2.20 19.66 -10.53
CA LEU A 54 -2.24 19.80 -9.08
C LEU A 54 -1.59 18.56 -8.46
N VAL A 55 -0.64 18.77 -7.56
CA VAL A 55 0.10 17.69 -6.91
C VAL A 55 0.03 17.87 -5.41
N LEU A 56 -0.64 16.93 -4.74
CA LEU A 56 -0.57 16.77 -3.29
C LEU A 56 0.56 15.79 -2.97
N SER A 57 1.36 16.11 -1.97
CA SER A 57 2.51 15.30 -1.59
C SER A 57 2.47 14.95 -0.11
N HIS A 58 2.85 13.71 0.23
CA HIS A 58 2.84 13.21 1.60
C HIS A 58 1.48 13.37 2.28
N ASP A 59 0.40 13.18 1.51
CA ASP A 59 -0.93 13.22 2.08
C ASP A 59 -1.11 12.02 3.02
N ARG A 60 -1.71 12.27 4.18
CA ARG A 60 -1.72 11.33 5.31
C ARG A 60 -3.14 10.99 5.71
N LYS A 61 -3.42 9.70 5.80
CA LYS A 61 -4.68 9.19 6.35
C LYS A 61 -4.43 8.15 7.43
N ASN A 62 -5.10 8.31 8.55
CA ASN A 62 -5.13 7.28 9.57
C ASN A 62 -6.04 6.13 9.11
N LEU A 63 -5.56 4.90 9.24
CA LEU A 63 -6.41 3.73 9.27
C LEU A 63 -6.85 3.52 10.71
N LYS A 64 -8.16 3.51 10.95
CA LYS A 64 -8.73 3.30 12.27
C LYS A 64 -9.56 2.03 12.26
N HIS A 65 -9.56 1.32 13.38
CA HIS A 65 -10.47 0.22 13.65
C HIS A 65 -10.89 0.30 15.12
N ARG A 66 -12.18 0.17 15.41
CA ARG A 66 -12.72 0.33 16.78
C ARG A 66 -12.26 1.63 17.46
N ALA A 67 -12.26 2.73 16.71
CA ALA A 67 -11.75 4.05 17.11
C ALA A 67 -10.24 4.14 17.46
N VAL A 68 -9.50 3.03 17.40
CA VAL A 68 -8.05 2.98 17.59
C VAL A 68 -7.35 3.24 16.25
N ALA A 69 -6.32 4.09 16.25
CA ALA A 69 -5.45 4.26 15.09
C ALA A 69 -4.57 3.01 14.93
N VAL A 70 -4.83 2.24 13.87
CA VAL A 70 -4.15 0.99 13.53
C VAL A 70 -2.85 1.28 12.79
N ASP A 71 -2.92 2.24 11.87
CA ASP A 71 -1.77 2.67 11.08
C ASP A 71 -1.91 4.11 10.60
N ARG A 72 -0.78 4.72 10.26
CA ARG A 72 -0.73 6.03 9.59
C ARG A 72 -0.18 5.82 8.20
N LEU A 73 -1.06 5.91 7.20
CA LEU A 73 -0.71 5.75 5.80
C LEU A 73 -0.33 7.11 5.22
N GLU A 74 0.71 7.13 4.39
CA GLU A 74 1.24 8.31 3.73
C GLU A 74 1.62 7.93 2.30
N LEU A 75 0.96 8.54 1.32
CA LEU A 75 1.30 8.34 -0.09
C LEU A 75 2.39 9.33 -0.53
N ASP A 76 3.14 9.00 -1.58
CA ASP A 76 4.17 9.92 -2.08
C ASP A 76 3.51 11.13 -2.75
N LEU A 77 2.74 10.87 -3.82
CA LEU A 77 2.08 11.90 -4.62
C LEU A 77 0.65 11.52 -5.00
N LEU A 78 -0.24 12.50 -5.01
CA LEU A 78 -1.60 12.41 -5.53
C LEU A 78 -1.80 13.53 -6.55
N VAL A 79 -2.01 13.14 -7.81
CA VAL A 79 -2.09 14.05 -8.96
C VAL A 79 -3.54 14.26 -9.35
N ASP A 80 -3.95 15.53 -9.45
CA ASP A 80 -5.28 16.01 -9.81
C ASP A 80 -6.43 15.37 -9.00
N ASP A 81 -6.14 14.90 -7.78
CA ASP A 81 -7.05 14.11 -6.93
C ASP A 81 -7.58 12.82 -7.61
N LEU A 82 -6.87 12.30 -8.61
CA LEU A 82 -7.31 11.14 -9.41
C LEU A 82 -6.32 9.98 -9.40
N VAL A 83 -5.02 10.25 -9.50
CA VAL A 83 -3.98 9.23 -9.67
C VAL A 83 -2.96 9.30 -8.54
N ILE A 84 -2.73 8.17 -7.88
CA ILE A 84 -1.68 8.04 -6.85
C ILE A 84 -0.38 7.61 -7.53
N LEU A 85 0.73 8.26 -7.19
CA LEU A 85 2.06 7.81 -7.58
C LEU A 85 2.78 7.25 -6.36
N GLU A 86 3.44 6.13 -6.57
CA GLU A 86 4.36 5.51 -5.62
C GLU A 86 5.72 5.42 -6.29
N LEU A 87 6.67 6.19 -5.77
CA LEU A 87 8.01 6.33 -6.32
C LEU A 87 8.95 5.34 -5.65
N LYS A 88 9.88 4.82 -6.42
CA LYS A 88 10.92 3.91 -5.95
C LYS A 88 12.25 4.25 -6.59
N HIS A 89 13.32 4.03 -5.84
CA HIS A 89 14.67 4.00 -6.37
C HIS A 89 15.35 2.68 -6.04
N ILE A 90 15.04 1.64 -6.82
CA ILE A 90 15.55 0.28 -6.62
C ILE A 90 16.29 -0.23 -7.85
N LYS A 91 17.37 -1.00 -7.64
CA LYS A 91 18.18 -1.61 -8.71
C LYS A 91 17.59 -2.94 -9.22
N SER A 92 16.30 -3.19 -8.98
CA SER A 92 15.57 -4.41 -9.32
C SER A 92 14.19 -4.07 -9.92
N ASN A 93 13.45 -5.09 -10.35
CA ASN A 93 12.02 -4.95 -10.68
C ASN A 93 11.18 -4.71 -9.41
N PHE A 94 9.93 -4.27 -9.59
CA PHE A 94 9.01 -4.10 -8.47
C PHE A 94 8.77 -5.42 -7.72
N HIS A 95 8.85 -5.37 -6.39
CA HIS A 95 8.49 -6.46 -5.49
C HIS A 95 6.98 -6.44 -5.18
N PRO A 96 6.38 -7.60 -4.83
CA PRO A 96 4.96 -7.71 -4.47
C PRO A 96 4.50 -6.73 -3.37
N GLU A 97 5.39 -6.37 -2.45
CA GLU A 97 5.13 -5.39 -1.40
C GLU A 97 4.82 -3.99 -1.94
N HIS A 98 5.45 -3.57 -3.05
CA HIS A 98 5.15 -2.26 -3.66
C HIS A 98 3.74 -2.21 -4.25
N TYR A 99 3.27 -3.32 -4.85
CA TYR A 99 1.89 -3.43 -5.31
C TYR A 99 0.93 -3.42 -4.13
N THR A 100 1.28 -4.12 -3.05
CA THR A 100 0.48 -4.15 -1.82
C THR A 100 0.34 -2.76 -1.22
N GLN A 101 1.42 -1.98 -1.21
CA GLN A 101 1.46 -0.61 -0.73
C GLN A 101 0.57 0.30 -1.57
N ILE A 102 0.75 0.33 -2.89
CA ILE A 102 -0.05 1.21 -3.76
C ILE A 102 -1.54 0.81 -3.75
N ILE A 103 -1.87 -0.48 -3.66
CA ILE A 103 -3.27 -0.95 -3.52
C ILE A 103 -3.86 -0.48 -2.18
N THR A 104 -3.08 -0.53 -1.10
CA THR A 104 -3.50 0.00 0.21
C THR A 104 -3.87 1.48 0.12
N TYR A 105 -3.09 2.26 -0.65
CA TYR A 105 -3.36 3.68 -0.88
C TYR A 105 -4.56 3.90 -1.80
N LEU A 106 -4.67 3.18 -2.90
CA LEU A 106 -5.83 3.25 -3.81
C LEU A 106 -7.14 2.99 -3.07
N LYS A 107 -7.14 1.98 -2.21
CA LYS A 107 -8.26 1.67 -1.34
C LYS A 107 -8.55 2.78 -0.33
N ARG A 108 -7.54 3.27 0.39
CA ARG A 108 -7.74 4.27 1.45
C ARG A 108 -8.11 5.66 0.95
N TRP A 109 -7.65 6.02 -0.25
CA TRP A 109 -7.98 7.28 -0.91
C TRP A 109 -9.12 7.17 -1.93
N GLU A 110 -9.72 5.99 -2.09
CA GLU A 110 -10.83 5.74 -3.01
C GLU A 110 -10.49 6.13 -4.46
N LYS A 111 -9.26 5.84 -4.87
CA LYS A 111 -8.75 6.15 -6.21
C LYS A 111 -8.72 4.89 -7.07
N LYS A 112 -8.94 5.07 -8.38
CA LYS A 112 -9.08 3.98 -9.35
C LYS A 112 -7.78 3.59 -10.05
N LEU A 113 -6.77 4.45 -9.97
CA LEU A 113 -5.50 4.24 -10.66
C LEU A 113 -4.32 4.67 -9.79
N GLY A 114 -3.38 3.76 -9.63
CA GLY A 114 -2.05 4.03 -9.10
C GLY A 114 -1.00 3.83 -10.18
N ILE A 115 0.12 4.52 -10.07
CA ILE A 115 1.29 4.30 -10.94
C ILE A 115 2.52 4.11 -10.05
N LEU A 116 3.10 2.91 -10.13
CA LEU A 116 4.43 2.61 -9.59
C LEU A 116 5.48 3.14 -10.55
N ILE A 117 6.47 3.86 -10.06
CA ILE A 117 7.56 4.42 -10.87
C ILE A 117 8.90 4.10 -10.22
N ASN A 118 9.79 3.41 -10.94
CA ASN A 118 11.13 3.10 -10.48
C ASN A 118 12.18 3.87 -11.29
N PHE A 119 12.89 4.76 -10.59
CA PHE A 119 13.98 5.59 -11.14
C PHE A 119 15.37 4.96 -10.98
N GLY A 120 15.50 3.84 -10.26
CA GLY A 120 16.79 3.23 -9.91
C GLY A 120 17.45 2.38 -11.01
N LEU A 121 16.79 2.23 -12.16
CA LEU A 121 17.27 1.43 -13.29
C LEU A 121 17.73 2.34 -14.44
N GLU A 122 18.62 1.81 -15.29
CA GLU A 122 19.12 2.50 -16.49
C GLU A 122 18.00 3.01 -17.41
N GLN A 123 16.88 2.31 -17.42
CA GLN A 123 15.64 2.72 -18.08
C GLN A 123 14.57 2.94 -17.03
N LEU A 124 13.78 4.01 -17.17
CA LEU A 124 12.61 4.22 -16.34
C LEU A 124 11.68 3.00 -16.44
N ARG A 125 11.34 2.40 -15.29
CA ARG A 125 10.31 1.38 -15.21
C ARG A 125 9.09 1.97 -14.54
N TYR A 126 7.91 1.66 -15.06
CA TYR A 126 6.66 2.04 -14.44
C TYR A 126 5.60 0.97 -14.65
N GLN A 127 4.61 0.94 -13.77
CA GLN A 127 3.45 0.08 -13.92
C GLN A 127 2.18 0.80 -13.47
N ARG A 128 1.16 0.74 -14.32
CA ARG A 128 -0.19 1.18 -14.00
C ARG A 128 -0.90 0.09 -13.23
N VAL A 129 -1.47 0.45 -12.09
CA VAL A 129 -2.19 -0.45 -11.19
C VAL A 129 -3.64 0.04 -11.14
N PRO A 130 -4.52 -0.48 -12.03
CA PRO A 130 -5.94 -0.20 -11.92
C PRO A 130 -6.47 -0.88 -10.65
N PHE A 131 -7.31 -0.16 -9.92
CA PHE A 131 -7.99 -0.68 -8.75
C PHE A 131 -9.47 -0.36 -8.84
N THR A 132 -10.27 -1.42 -8.84
CA THR A 132 -11.69 -1.34 -8.60
C THR A 132 -11.93 -2.11 -7.31
N SER A 133 -12.59 -1.49 -6.34
CA SER A 133 -13.02 -2.21 -5.15
C SER A 133 -13.97 -3.32 -5.58
N THR A 134 -13.54 -4.58 -5.52
CA THR A 134 -14.43 -5.70 -5.74
C THR A 134 -15.39 -5.77 -4.55
N GLN A 135 -16.67 -5.49 -4.79
CA GLN A 135 -17.72 -5.91 -3.86
C GLN A 135 -17.94 -7.41 -4.07
N GLY A 136 -17.86 -8.21 -2.99
CA GLY A 136 -18.03 -9.65 -3.05
C GLY A 136 -18.24 -10.25 -1.67
N ALA A 137 -18.93 -11.39 -1.62
CA ALA A 137 -19.08 -12.19 -0.40
C ALA A 137 -17.76 -12.88 -0.05
N ILE A 138 -17.42 -12.89 1.23
CA ILE A 138 -16.17 -13.47 1.74
C ILE A 138 -16.46 -14.88 2.22
N ALA A 139 -15.59 -15.82 1.86
CA ALA A 139 -15.57 -17.17 2.40
C ALA A 139 -14.21 -17.41 3.08
N CYS A 140 -14.22 -17.67 4.38
CA CYS A 140 -13.02 -18.10 5.11
C CYS A 140 -12.92 -19.63 5.03
N THR A 141 -11.83 -20.14 4.45
CA THR A 141 -11.54 -21.59 4.41
C THR A 141 -10.32 -21.90 5.28
N GLY A 142 -10.39 -22.99 6.04
CA GLY A 142 -9.32 -23.43 6.95
C GLY A 142 -9.73 -24.62 7.81
N HIS A 143 -8.76 -25.39 8.30
CA HIS A 143 -8.98 -26.47 9.27
C HIS A 143 -9.11 -25.88 10.69
N TRP A 144 -10.18 -25.10 10.90
CA TRP A 144 -10.44 -24.42 12.18
C TRP A 144 -10.68 -25.37 13.36
N ASN A 145 -10.91 -26.65 13.06
CA ASN A 145 -11.20 -27.70 14.04
C ASN A 145 -9.96 -28.16 14.84
N GLU A 146 -8.74 -27.76 14.45
CA GLU A 146 -7.49 -28.13 15.14
C GLU A 146 -7.05 -27.08 16.18
N LEU A 147 -7.66 -25.90 16.15
CA LEU A 147 -7.53 -24.87 17.18
C LEU A 147 -8.61 -25.13 18.24
N GLN A 148 -8.22 -25.24 19.52
CA GLN A 148 -9.17 -25.48 20.62
C GLN A 148 -10.40 -24.57 20.51
N SER A 149 -11.60 -25.17 20.56
CA SER A 149 -12.82 -24.70 19.88
C SER A 149 -13.33 -23.28 20.18
N GLU A 150 -12.84 -22.66 21.25
CA GLU A 150 -13.21 -21.31 21.66
C GLU A 150 -12.39 -20.24 20.90
N TYR A 151 -11.08 -20.47 20.75
CA TYR A 151 -10.17 -19.53 20.06
C TYR A 151 -10.42 -19.49 18.55
N SER A 152 -10.79 -20.62 17.93
CA SER A 152 -11.06 -20.67 16.48
C SER A 152 -12.30 -19.87 16.08
N LYS A 153 -13.39 -19.99 16.85
CA LYS A 153 -14.63 -19.21 16.64
C LYS A 153 -14.39 -17.72 16.85
N LEU A 154 -13.60 -17.37 17.86
CA LEU A 154 -13.20 -15.99 18.16
C LEU A 154 -12.37 -15.37 17.03
N LEU A 155 -11.36 -16.08 16.53
CA LEU A 155 -10.53 -15.64 15.41
C LEU A 155 -11.34 -15.48 14.12
N ALA A 156 -12.23 -16.43 13.81
CA ALA A 156 -13.14 -16.33 12.66
C ALA A 156 -14.05 -15.09 12.78
N SER A 157 -14.70 -14.89 13.94
CA SER A 157 -15.55 -13.73 14.19
C SER A 157 -14.79 -12.40 14.11
N ALA A 158 -13.53 -12.36 14.57
CA ALA A 158 -12.69 -11.18 14.46
C ALA A 158 -12.32 -10.89 13.00
N MET A 159 -11.93 -11.92 12.24
CA MET A 159 -11.62 -11.77 10.83
C MET A 159 -12.83 -11.32 10.02
N ASP A 160 -14.02 -11.90 10.27
CA ASP A 160 -15.27 -11.50 9.64
C ASP A 160 -15.60 -10.02 9.91
N ALA A 161 -15.44 -9.56 11.16
CA ALA A 161 -15.67 -8.17 11.52
C ALA A 161 -14.71 -7.21 10.80
N ILE A 162 -13.41 -7.55 10.77
CA ILE A 162 -12.39 -6.76 10.07
C ILE A 162 -12.69 -6.70 8.59
N LEU A 163 -13.01 -7.84 7.98
CA LEU A 163 -13.27 -7.93 6.56
C LEU A 163 -14.60 -7.28 6.15
N CYS A 164 -15.60 -7.29 7.03
CA CYS A 164 -16.86 -6.56 6.83
C CYS A 164 -16.65 -5.04 6.86
N GLU A 165 -15.84 -4.53 7.79
CA GLU A 165 -15.56 -3.10 7.94
C GLU A 165 -14.56 -2.59 6.89
N HIS A 166 -13.48 -3.33 6.66
CA HIS A 166 -12.36 -2.89 5.84
C HIS A 166 -12.37 -3.48 4.44
N GLY A 167 -12.99 -4.63 4.19
CA GLY A 167 -12.91 -5.35 2.91
C GLY A 167 -11.50 -5.89 2.59
N LEU A 168 -11.36 -6.54 1.43
CA LEU A 168 -10.10 -7.15 0.98
C LEU A 168 -9.07 -6.11 0.46
N GLY A 169 -7.82 -6.54 0.24
CA GLY A 169 -6.80 -5.74 -0.46
C GLY A 169 -5.73 -5.05 0.39
N TYR A 170 -5.80 -5.13 1.73
CA TYR A 170 -4.68 -4.70 2.57
C TYR A 170 -3.57 -5.77 2.63
N GLY A 171 -2.35 -5.33 2.93
CA GLY A 171 -1.23 -6.24 3.17
C GLY A 171 -1.41 -7.06 4.45
N ILE A 172 -0.73 -8.21 4.51
CA ILE A 172 -0.84 -9.16 5.63
C ILE A 172 -0.52 -8.51 6.99
N ASP A 173 0.47 -7.63 7.05
CA ASP A 173 0.86 -6.98 8.31
C ASP A 173 -0.20 -5.99 8.79
N LEU A 174 -0.90 -5.34 7.88
CA LEU A 174 -2.02 -4.47 8.24
C LEU A 174 -3.20 -5.30 8.78
N TYR A 175 -3.50 -6.46 8.18
CA TYR A 175 -4.47 -7.39 8.74
C TYR A 175 -4.07 -7.92 10.11
N LYS A 176 -2.80 -8.19 10.36
CA LYS A 176 -2.33 -8.58 11.71
C LYS A 176 -2.59 -7.47 12.73
N LYS A 177 -2.32 -6.21 12.38
CA LYS A 177 -2.60 -5.05 13.26
C LYS A 177 -4.11 -4.91 13.51
N LEU A 178 -4.93 -5.04 12.47
CA LEU A 178 -6.40 -5.02 12.57
C LEU A 178 -6.91 -6.14 13.47
N LEU A 179 -6.40 -7.36 13.27
CA LEU A 179 -6.74 -8.54 14.07
C LEU A 179 -6.39 -8.35 15.54
N TRP A 180 -5.21 -7.82 15.83
CA TRP A 180 -4.82 -7.51 17.20
C TRP A 180 -5.77 -6.51 17.86
N VAL A 181 -6.13 -5.41 17.17
CA VAL A 181 -7.10 -4.44 17.69
C VAL A 181 -8.49 -5.05 17.90
N GLU A 182 -8.97 -5.87 16.96
CA GLU A 182 -10.28 -6.52 17.07
C GLU A 182 -10.33 -7.54 18.23
N LEU A 183 -9.27 -8.31 18.43
CA LEU A 183 -9.16 -9.26 19.54
C LEU A 183 -9.14 -8.53 20.89
N MET A 184 -8.37 -7.45 21.01
CA MET A 184 -8.36 -6.60 22.21
C MET A 184 -9.76 -6.01 22.48
N HIS A 185 -10.47 -5.58 21.43
CA HIS A 185 -11.84 -5.08 21.55
C HIS A 185 -12.83 -6.16 22.03
N LYS A 186 -12.61 -7.43 21.65
CA LYS A 186 -13.38 -8.59 22.13
C LYS A 186 -12.95 -9.09 23.51
N GLY A 187 -12.07 -8.38 24.22
CA GLY A 187 -11.64 -8.72 25.58
C GLY A 187 -10.59 -9.83 25.65
N VAL A 188 -9.90 -10.13 24.53
CA VAL A 188 -8.81 -11.10 24.51
C VAL A 188 -7.54 -10.41 25.01
N GLU A 189 -7.02 -10.85 26.15
CA GLU A 189 -5.71 -10.43 26.63
C GLU A 189 -4.60 -11.04 25.76
N ALA A 190 -4.34 -10.45 24.60
CA ALA A 190 -3.17 -10.79 23.79
C ALA A 190 -1.95 -10.05 24.36
N ALA A 191 -1.11 -10.74 25.13
CA ALA A 191 0.18 -10.19 25.54
C ALA A 191 0.97 -9.77 24.29
N LYS A 192 1.27 -8.47 24.15
CA LYS A 192 2.21 -7.99 23.13
C LYS A 192 3.56 -8.62 23.44
N PRO A 193 4.15 -9.46 22.57
CA PRO A 193 5.41 -10.12 22.90
C PRO A 193 6.47 -9.05 23.13
N SER A 194 7.07 -9.09 24.33
CA SER A 194 8.24 -8.27 24.67
C SER A 194 9.44 -8.84 23.92
N LEU A 195 9.84 -8.19 22.82
CA LEU A 195 11.12 -8.45 22.17
C LEU A 195 12.16 -7.47 22.71
N SER A 196 13.15 -8.02 23.41
CA SER A 196 14.36 -7.29 23.82
C SER A 196 15.53 -7.84 22.99
N PRO A 197 15.90 -7.21 21.87
CA PRO A 197 17.01 -7.67 21.04
C PRO A 197 18.30 -7.64 21.86
N ARG A 198 18.99 -8.78 21.90
CA ARG A 198 20.28 -8.92 22.59
C ARG A 198 21.39 -9.20 21.60
N LEU A 199 22.55 -8.58 21.81
CA LEU A 199 23.80 -8.92 21.16
C LEU A 199 24.77 -9.37 22.25
N ASP A 200 25.29 -10.59 22.15
CA ASP A 200 26.22 -11.19 23.15
C ASP A 200 25.74 -11.08 24.61
N GLY A 201 24.42 -11.21 24.81
CA GLY A 201 23.79 -11.16 26.13
C GLY A 201 23.39 -9.76 26.62
N LEU A 202 23.82 -8.69 25.95
CA LEU A 202 23.49 -7.30 26.29
C LEU A 202 22.21 -6.83 25.58
N CYS A 203 21.34 -6.15 26.32
CA CYS A 203 20.11 -5.56 25.77
C CYS A 203 20.45 -4.32 24.93
N LEU A 204 20.09 -4.31 23.65
CA LEU A 204 20.31 -3.15 22.78
C LEU A 204 19.28 -2.05 23.11
N GLY A 205 19.73 -0.92 23.68
CA GLY A 205 18.90 0.27 23.88
C GLY A 205 18.97 0.90 25.28
N GLU A 206 19.55 0.21 26.28
CA GLU A 206 19.85 0.82 27.56
C GLU A 206 21.25 1.44 27.50
N ARG A 207 21.33 2.78 27.49
CA ARG A 207 22.59 3.47 27.78
C ARG A 207 22.92 3.22 29.25
N THR A 208 23.86 2.32 29.53
CA THR A 208 24.61 2.40 30.77
C THR A 208 25.47 3.66 30.71
N VAL A 209 25.29 4.52 31.73
CA VAL A 209 26.18 5.66 32.01
C VAL A 209 27.58 5.13 32.33
#